data_AF-A0A3C1Y6Y9-F1
#
_entry.id   AF-A0A3C1Y6Y9-F1
#
_cell.length_a   1.000
_cell.length_b   1.000
_cell.length_c   1.000
_cell.angle_alpha   90.00
_cell.angle_beta   90.00
_cell.angle_gamma   90.00
#
_symmetry.space_group_name_H-M   'P 1'
#
loop_
_entity.id
_entity.type
_entity.pdbx_description
1 polymer ?
#
loop_
_entity_poly.entity_id
_entity_poly.type
_entity_poly.pdbx_seq_one_letter_code
_entity_poly.pdbx_strand_id
1 'polypeptide(L)' 'MHPFVHLHVHTQYSVLDGQASINSLVDKAMADGMPGIAITDHGNMF' A
#
# COMPACT_ATOMS: atom_id res chain seq x y z
N MET A 1 5.15 -19.96 7.78
CA MET A 1 4.50 -18.64 7.68
C MET A 1 3.57 -18.70 6.49
N HIS A 2 2.30 -18.30 6.63
CA HIS A 2 1.37 -18.29 5.49
C HIS A 2 1.62 -17.02 4.65
N PRO A 3 1.53 -17.10 3.31
CA PRO A 3 1.61 -15.91 2.47
C PRO A 3 0.53 -14.90 2.90
N PHE A 4 0.93 -13.64 3.09
CA PHE A 4 0.04 -12.55 3.48
C PHE A 4 0.11 -11.41 2.47
N VAL A 5 -1.03 -10.77 2.21
CA VAL A 5 -1.16 -9.64 1.29
C VAL A 5 -2.06 -8.59 1.92
N HIS A 6 -1.59 -7.35 1.95
CA HIS A 6 -2.42 -6.20 2.32
C HIS A 6 -3.33 -5.83 1.15
N LEU A 7 -4.64 -5.87 1.38
CA LEU A 7 -5.65 -5.54 0.35
C LEU A 7 -6.35 -4.20 0.58
N HIS A 8 -6.00 -3.49 1.65
CA HIS A 8 -6.57 -2.19 2.00
C HIS A 8 -5.47 -1.30 2.56
N VAL A 9 -4.93 -0.41 1.73
CA VAL A 9 -3.80 0.47 2.07
C VAL A 9 -4.02 1.83 1.42
N HIS A 10 -3.76 2.89 2.17
CA HIS A 10 -3.91 4.27 1.71
C HIS A 10 -2.52 4.87 1.47
N THR A 11 -2.34 5.51 0.32
CA THR A 11 -1.12 6.22 -0.08
C THR A 11 -1.25 7.70 0.25
N GLN A 12 -0.19 8.46 0.01
CA GLN A 12 -0.18 9.93 0.05
C GLN A 12 -1.29 10.61 -0.79
N TYR A 13 -1.94 9.90 -1.71
CA TYR A 13 -3.07 10.42 -2.49
C TYR A 13 -4.40 10.40 -1.74
N SER A 14 -4.46 9.71 -0.60
CA SER A 14 -5.52 9.90 0.38
C SER A 14 -5.28 11.19 1.17
N VAL A 15 -5.56 12.34 0.55
CA VAL A 15 -5.21 13.71 1.01
C VAL A 15 -5.55 13.99 2.49
N LEU A 16 -6.56 13.32 3.04
CA LEU A 16 -7.00 13.52 4.41
C LEU A 16 -6.21 12.71 5.46
N ASP A 17 -5.63 11.55 5.11
CA ASP A 17 -5.08 10.60 6.10
C ASP A 17 -3.84 9.80 5.62
N GLY A 18 -3.51 9.85 4.34
CA GLY A 18 -2.45 9.07 3.73
C GLY A 18 -1.10 9.79 3.77
N GLN A 19 -0.09 9.14 4.35
CA GLN A 19 1.27 9.69 4.47
C GLN A 19 2.33 8.90 3.69
N ALA A 20 2.03 7.66 3.29
CA ALA A 20 3.02 6.78 2.69
C ALA A 20 3.10 6.95 1.16
N SER A 21 4.31 7.14 0.63
CA SER A 21 4.54 7.15 -0.82
C SER A 21 4.37 5.75 -1.41
N ILE A 22 3.91 5.66 -2.67
CA ILE A 22 3.73 4.38 -3.36
C ILE A 22 5.04 3.58 -3.40
N ASN A 23 6.16 4.22 -3.75
CA ASN A 23 7.47 3.56 -3.83
C ASN A 23 7.85 2.94 -2.47
N SER A 24 7.70 3.68 -1.36
CA SER A 24 8.01 3.16 -0.03
C SER A 24 7.14 1.96 0.38
N LEU A 25 5.87 1.95 -0.03
CA LEU A 25 4.97 0.83 0.24
C LEU A 25 5.36 -0.43 -0.56
N VAL A 26 5.75 -0.25 -1.82
CA VAL A 26 6.22 -1.33 -2.70
C VAL A 26 7.53 -1.91 -2.17
N ASP A 27 8.51 -1.07 -1.82
CA ASP A 27 9.79 -1.48 -1.25
C ASP A 27 9.60 -2.29 0.04
N LYS A 28 8.67 -1.85 0.89
CA LYS A 28 8.33 -2.55 2.14
C LYS A 28 7.66 -3.90 1.88
N ALA A 29 6.70 -3.97 0.96
CA ALA A 29 6.05 -5.23 0.60
C ALA A 29 7.03 -6.27 0.04
N MET A 30 7.99 -5.82 -0.79
CA MET A 30 9.08 -6.67 -1.29
C MET A 30 10.00 -7.16 -0.17
N ALA A 31 10.41 -6.26 0.73
CA ALA A 31 11.27 -6.60 1.87
C ALA A 31 10.62 -7.62 2.82
N ASP A 32 9.29 -7.57 2.96
CA ASP A 32 8.52 -8.50 3.79
C ASP A 32 8.18 -9.82 3.07
N GLY A 33 8.60 -10.00 1.82
CA GLY A 33 8.33 -11.20 1.03
C GLY A 33 6.85 -11.37 0.66
N MET A 34 6.08 -10.27 0.61
CA MET A 34 4.68 -10.31 0.20
C MET A 34 4.60 -10.49 -1.32
N PRO A 35 3.71 -11.37 -1.84
CA PRO A 35 3.57 -11.58 -3.28
C PRO A 35 2.83 -10.42 -3.99
N GLY A 36 2.26 -9.48 -3.23
CA GLY A 36 1.59 -8.29 -3.76
C GLY A 36 1.09 -7.36 -2.66
N ILE A 37 0.55 -6.21 -3.07
CA ILE A 37 -0.09 -5.20 -2.22
C ILE A 37 -1.17 -4.50 -3.03
N ALA A 38 -2.32 -4.19 -2.43
CA ALA A 38 -3.36 -3.37 -3.05
C ALA A 38 -3.39 -1.97 -2.44
N ILE A 39 -3.61 -0.97 -3.29
CA ILE A 39 -3.82 0.42 -2.92
C ILE A 39 -5.32 0.73 -3.07
N THR A 40 -5.91 1.32 -2.03
CA THR A 40 -7.34 1.62 -1.92
C THR A 40 -7.53 3.01 -1.35
N ASP A 41 -7.11 4.03 -2.11
CA ASP A 41 -7.20 5.42 -1.67
C ASP A 41 -8.64 5.94 -1.54
N HIS A 42 -8.82 6.97 -0.72
CA HIS A 42 -10.11 7.58 -0.48
C HIS A 42 -10.68 8.27 -1.73
N GLY A 43 -11.60 7.58 -2.42
CA GLY A 43 -12.40 8.14 -3.51
C GLY A 43 -11.59 8.54 -4.74
N ASN A 44 -10.35 8.05 -4.89
CA ASN A 44 -9.46 8.41 -5.99
C ASN A 44 -8.50 7.27 -6.39
N MET A 45 -7.85 7.44 -7.55
CA MET A 45 -6.78 6.59 -8.10
C MET A 45 -5.78 7.48 -8.87
N PHE A 46 -5.17 8.45 -8.19
CA PHE A 46 -4.24 9.41 -8.79
C PHE A 46 -2.89 8.79 -9.22
#